data_AF-A0A7T0KIN3-F1
#
_entry.id   AF-A0A7T0KIN3-F1
#
_cell.length_a   1.000
_cell.length_b   1.000
_cell.length_c   1.000
_cell.angle_alpha   90.00
_cell.angle_beta   90.00
_cell.angle_gamma   90.00
#
_symmetry.space_group_name_H-M   'P 1'
#
loop_
_entity.id
_entity.type
_entity.pdbx_description
1 polymer ?
#
loop_
_entity_poly.entity_id
_entity_poly.type
_entity_poly.pdbx_seq_one_letter_code
_entity_poly.pdbx_strand_id
1 'polypeptide(L)'
;MSSLGVTLGASPAAEGHSQRPRNTRQADPRTKLAFLLTMNVVALGRGPFICALACAGVVMILLATNRFWRSLGVISTFLLVGSALYLGLPRLAPGPVSALIAGLGFWATRFAVAGGAAFWFLMTTSTGELSAALDRLRVPRVIVIPLTVMLRFIPLVVAELRAIVDAMRVRGVIPSGGSLMRHPVKAAEYAVMPLIAAMMRMTDDLSASALLRGLGRPVNRRRPRTSVIRLGFSRVDAVILVVIVGLCALRVSGWEWPR
;
A
#
# COMPACT_ATOMS: atom_id res chain seq x y z
N MET A 1 58.98 21.50 -5.83
CA MET A 1 58.71 20.26 -6.59
C MET A 1 58.71 19.10 -5.62
N SER A 2 57.54 18.67 -5.16
CA SER A 2 57.26 17.27 -4.83
C SER A 2 55.78 17.16 -4.49
N SER A 3 55.11 16.36 -5.30
CA SER A 3 53.70 16.03 -5.29
C SER A 3 53.36 15.11 -4.11
N LEU A 4 52.37 15.48 -3.31
CA LEU A 4 51.59 14.52 -2.53
C LEU A 4 50.13 14.66 -2.96
N GLY A 5 49.79 13.87 -3.98
CA GLY A 5 48.42 13.61 -4.39
C GLY A 5 47.71 12.88 -3.25
N VAL A 6 46.86 13.61 -2.54
CA VAL A 6 45.88 13.04 -1.62
C VAL A 6 44.83 12.32 -2.49
N THR A 7 44.90 11.00 -2.46
CA THR A 7 43.91 10.10 -3.02
C THR A 7 42.59 10.29 -2.28
N LEU A 8 41.70 11.08 -2.87
CA LEU A 8 40.29 11.12 -2.50
C LEU A 8 39.71 9.72 -2.66
N GLY A 9 39.57 9.02 -1.55
CA GLY A 9 38.81 7.79 -1.44
C GLY A 9 37.39 8.04 -1.94
N ALA A 10 37.09 7.47 -3.09
CA ALA A 10 35.76 7.43 -3.66
C ALA A 10 34.80 6.78 -2.64
N SER A 11 33.89 7.58 -2.11
CA SER A 11 32.78 7.11 -1.28
C SER A 11 31.87 6.20 -2.12
N PRO A 12 31.53 4.98 -1.67
CA PRO A 12 30.64 4.07 -2.39
C PRO A 12 29.16 4.44 -2.12
N ALA A 13 28.78 5.69 -2.40
CA ALA A 13 27.43 6.21 -2.19
C ALA A 13 26.65 6.41 -3.51
N ALA A 14 26.97 5.60 -4.52
CA ALA A 14 26.23 5.53 -5.78
C ALA A 14 25.59 4.15 -5.97
N GLU A 15 24.93 3.61 -4.94
CA GLU A 15 23.90 2.62 -5.17
C GLU A 15 22.68 3.33 -5.78
N GLY A 16 22.77 3.50 -7.09
CA GLY A 16 21.65 3.85 -7.93
C GLY A 16 20.50 2.89 -7.61
N HIS A 17 19.39 3.47 -7.16
CA HIS A 17 18.10 2.80 -7.21
C HIS A 17 17.85 2.47 -8.68
N SER A 18 18.25 1.26 -9.06
CA SER A 18 18.00 0.65 -10.35
C SER A 18 16.49 0.64 -10.54
N GLN A 19 15.98 1.66 -11.23
CA GLN A 19 14.63 1.69 -11.74
C GLN A 19 14.52 0.51 -12.69
N ARG A 20 13.99 -0.61 -12.17
CA ARG A 20 13.77 -1.81 -12.96
C ARG A 20 13.03 -1.42 -14.25
N PRO A 21 13.52 -1.82 -15.43
CA PRO A 21 12.82 -1.55 -16.68
C PRO A 21 11.39 -2.06 -16.57
N ARG A 22 10.44 -1.21 -17.00
CA ARG A 22 9.00 -1.45 -16.86
C ARG A 22 8.61 -2.75 -17.55
N ASN A 23 8.35 -3.79 -16.76
CA ASN A 23 7.77 -5.02 -17.27
C ASN A 23 6.35 -4.69 -17.76
N THR A 24 6.08 -4.91 -19.05
CA THR A 24 4.82 -4.58 -19.75
C THR A 24 3.57 -5.31 -19.20
N ARG A 25 3.75 -6.14 -18.16
CA ARG A 25 2.71 -6.83 -17.39
C ARG A 25 2.14 -6.04 -16.19
N GLN A 26 2.67 -4.87 -15.85
CA GLN A 26 2.16 -4.12 -14.71
C GLN A 26 0.89 -3.35 -15.09
N ALA A 27 -0.23 -3.68 -14.44
CA ALA A 27 -1.51 -2.98 -14.62
C ALA A 27 -1.42 -1.53 -14.13
N ASP A 28 -2.15 -0.62 -14.78
CA ASP A 28 -2.13 0.77 -14.43
C ASP A 28 -2.62 0.96 -12.96
N PRO A 29 -1.91 1.76 -12.15
CA PRO A 29 -2.25 2.00 -10.74
C PRO A 29 -3.68 2.52 -10.53
N ARG A 30 -4.23 3.25 -11.52
CA ARG A 30 -5.62 3.73 -11.53
C ARG A 30 -6.63 2.59 -11.54
N THR A 31 -6.38 1.56 -12.36
CA THR A 31 -7.30 0.44 -12.54
C THR A 31 -7.25 -0.45 -11.31
N LYS A 32 -6.07 -0.60 -10.70
CA LYS A 32 -5.92 -1.27 -9.41
C LYS A 32 -6.63 -0.53 -8.28
N LEU A 33 -6.56 0.81 -8.23
CA LEU A 33 -7.24 1.61 -7.21
C LEU A 33 -8.75 1.57 -7.39
N ALA A 34 -9.24 1.72 -8.62
CA ALA A 34 -10.66 1.55 -8.95
C ALA A 34 -11.15 0.14 -8.60
N PHE A 35 -10.39 -0.90 -8.97
CA PHE A 35 -10.68 -2.28 -8.62
C PHE A 35 -10.76 -2.49 -7.11
N LEU A 36 -9.78 -1.97 -6.35
CA LEU A 36 -9.77 -2.06 -4.89
C LEU A 36 -11.00 -1.39 -4.29
N LEU A 37 -11.34 -0.18 -4.76
CA LEU A 37 -12.48 0.56 -4.24
C LEU A 37 -13.80 -0.14 -4.57
N THR A 38 -13.98 -0.60 -5.81
CA THR A 38 -15.16 -1.35 -6.23
C THR A 38 -15.26 -2.67 -5.46
N MET A 39 -14.17 -3.42 -5.32
CA MET A 39 -14.15 -4.65 -4.52
C MET A 39 -14.56 -4.41 -3.08
N ASN A 40 -14.05 -3.36 -2.44
CA ASN A 40 -14.42 -3.03 -1.07
C ASN A 40 -15.90 -2.63 -0.96
N VAL A 41 -16.40 -1.82 -1.89
CA VAL A 41 -17.83 -1.43 -1.92
C VAL A 41 -18.74 -2.64 -2.13
N VAL A 42 -18.37 -3.57 -3.01
CA VAL A 42 -19.16 -4.79 -3.28
C VAL A 42 -19.05 -5.78 -2.11
N ALA A 43 -17.87 -5.98 -1.54
CA ALA A 43 -17.65 -6.92 -0.45
C ALA A 43 -18.23 -6.44 0.89
N LEU A 44 -18.16 -5.14 1.19
CA LEU A 44 -18.65 -4.56 2.45
C LEU A 44 -20.10 -4.04 2.33
N GLY A 45 -20.61 -3.80 1.13
CA GLY A 45 -21.98 -3.33 0.91
C GLY A 45 -23.06 -4.35 1.26
N ARG A 46 -24.33 -3.91 1.34
CA ARG A 46 -25.51 -4.77 1.60
C ARG A 46 -25.87 -5.70 0.41
N GLY A 47 -24.91 -6.44 -0.13
CA GLY A 47 -25.12 -7.44 -1.19
C GLY A 47 -25.30 -8.86 -0.66
N PRO A 48 -25.85 -9.78 -1.48
CA PRO A 48 -26.01 -11.19 -1.12
C PRO A 48 -24.67 -11.88 -0.88
N PHE A 49 -24.67 -12.95 -0.08
CA PHE A 49 -23.44 -13.69 0.28
C PHE A 49 -22.68 -14.24 -0.95
N ILE A 50 -23.40 -14.53 -2.04
CA ILE A 50 -22.82 -14.97 -3.32
C ILE A 50 -21.86 -13.93 -3.90
N CYS A 51 -22.16 -12.64 -3.77
CA CYS A 51 -21.26 -11.57 -4.22
C CYS A 51 -19.95 -11.58 -3.42
N ALA A 52 -20.02 -11.82 -2.11
CA ALA A 52 -18.83 -11.92 -1.27
C ALA A 52 -17.97 -13.14 -1.63
N LEU A 53 -18.60 -14.27 -1.97
CA LEU A 53 -17.90 -15.48 -2.41
C LEU A 53 -17.24 -15.31 -3.80
N ALA A 54 -17.93 -14.63 -4.73
CA ALA A 54 -17.36 -14.27 -6.03
C ALA A 54 -16.15 -13.34 -5.88
N CYS A 55 -16.25 -12.32 -5.02
CA CYS A 55 -15.12 -11.45 -4.69
C CYS A 55 -13.96 -12.22 -4.06
N ALA A 56 -14.24 -13.17 -3.16
CA ALA A 56 -13.24 -14.03 -2.55
C ALA A 56 -12.51 -14.87 -3.60
N GLY A 57 -13.22 -15.47 -4.56
CA GLY A 57 -12.62 -16.23 -5.66
C GLY A 57 -11.66 -15.38 -6.51
N VAL A 58 -12.06 -14.15 -6.84
CA VAL A 58 -11.20 -13.22 -7.58
C VAL A 58 -9.94 -12.85 -6.77
N VAL A 59 -10.07 -12.56 -5.48
CA VAL A 59 -8.91 -12.25 -4.61
C VAL A 59 -7.97 -13.45 -4.51
N MET A 60 -8.50 -14.68 -4.41
CA MET A 60 -7.70 -15.90 -4.39
C MET A 60 -6.92 -16.12 -5.70
N ILE A 61 -7.55 -15.90 -6.86
CA ILE A 61 -6.89 -15.99 -8.17
C ILE A 61 -5.78 -14.95 -8.29
N LEU A 62 -6.02 -13.72 -7.83
CA LEU A 62 -5.04 -12.63 -7.85
C LEU A 62 -3.83 -12.90 -6.94
N LEU A 63 -4.06 -13.45 -5.75
CA LEU A 63 -3.01 -13.83 -4.81
C LEU A 63 -2.21 -15.06 -5.28
N ALA A 64 -2.88 -16.04 -5.90
CA ALA A 64 -2.24 -17.20 -6.50
C ALA A 64 -1.34 -16.80 -7.69
N THR A 65 -1.81 -15.90 -8.55
CA THR A 65 -1.05 -15.39 -9.71
C THR A 65 0.23 -14.67 -9.28
N ASN A 66 0.19 -13.96 -8.14
CA ASN A 66 1.35 -13.26 -7.60
C ASN A 66 2.22 -14.10 -6.63
N ARG A 67 1.93 -15.40 -6.48
CA ARG A 67 2.73 -16.36 -5.70
C ARG A 67 2.90 -16.01 -4.21
N PHE A 68 1.96 -15.28 -3.60
CA PHE A 68 2.02 -14.93 -2.17
C PHE A 68 1.46 -16.05 -1.27
N TRP A 69 2.09 -17.23 -1.26
CA TRP A 69 1.59 -18.46 -0.60
C TRP A 69 1.25 -18.29 0.88
N ARG A 70 2.02 -17.50 1.63
CA ARG A 70 1.75 -17.26 3.07
C ARG A 70 0.45 -16.47 3.29
N SER A 71 0.25 -15.40 2.51
CA SER A 71 -0.96 -14.58 2.58
C SER A 71 -2.17 -15.34 2.05
N LEU A 72 -1.98 -16.14 0.99
CA LEU A 72 -3.01 -17.03 0.44
C LEU A 72 -3.50 -18.03 1.47
N GLY A 73 -2.60 -18.68 2.22
CA GLY A 73 -2.96 -19.61 3.29
C GLY A 73 -3.78 -18.95 4.39
N VAL A 74 -3.35 -17.79 4.91
CA VAL A 74 -4.07 -17.08 5.98
C VAL A 74 -5.46 -16.64 5.53
N ILE A 75 -5.57 -16.03 4.34
CA ILE A 75 -6.84 -15.52 3.82
C ILE A 75 -7.79 -16.67 3.45
N SER A 76 -7.28 -17.75 2.87
CA SER A 76 -8.07 -18.95 2.56
C SER A 76 -8.62 -19.62 3.81
N THR A 77 -7.83 -19.73 4.88
CA THR A 77 -8.28 -20.28 6.15
C THR A 77 -9.39 -19.41 6.75
N PHE A 78 -9.23 -18.08 6.74
CA PHE A 78 -10.25 -17.15 7.23
C PHE A 78 -11.55 -17.23 6.42
N LEU A 79 -11.45 -17.38 5.10
CA LEU A 79 -12.59 -17.55 4.20
C LEU A 79 -13.34 -18.86 4.44
N LEU A 80 -12.61 -19.98 4.56
CA LEU A 80 -13.20 -21.29 4.81
C LEU A 80 -13.88 -21.36 6.16
N VAL A 81 -13.19 -20.90 7.21
CA VAL A 81 -13.73 -20.89 8.58
C VAL A 81 -14.95 -19.99 8.65
N GLY A 82 -14.88 -18.74 8.16
CA GLY A 82 -16.01 -17.82 8.22
C GLY A 82 -17.22 -18.30 7.40
N SER A 83 -16.99 -18.94 6.24
CA SER A 83 -18.07 -19.50 5.41
C SER A 83 -18.71 -20.73 6.05
N ALA A 84 -17.90 -21.62 6.65
CA ALA A 84 -18.39 -22.78 7.40
C ALA A 84 -19.20 -22.37 8.64
N LEU A 85 -18.75 -21.32 9.35
CA LEU A 85 -19.51 -20.78 10.48
C LEU A 85 -20.86 -20.19 10.04
N TYR A 86 -20.90 -19.48 8.91
CA TYR A 86 -22.13 -18.87 8.40
C TYR A 86 -23.14 -19.90 7.87
N LEU A 87 -22.68 -20.92 7.12
CA LEU A 87 -23.55 -21.92 6.48
C LEU A 87 -23.88 -23.13 7.37
N GLY A 88 -23.01 -23.45 8.32
CA GLY A 88 -23.11 -24.64 9.18
C GLY A 88 -23.90 -24.39 10.46
N LEU A 89 -23.54 -23.37 11.25
CA LEU A 89 -24.13 -23.19 12.58
C LEU A 89 -25.67 -23.02 12.58
N PRO A 90 -26.26 -22.21 11.69
CA PRO A 90 -27.72 -22.04 11.66
C PRO A 90 -28.49 -23.31 11.28
N ARG A 91 -27.82 -24.27 10.62
CA ARG A 91 -28.44 -25.54 10.21
C ARG A 91 -28.37 -26.63 11.30
N LEU A 92 -27.36 -26.59 12.15
CA LEU A 92 -27.16 -27.62 13.18
C LEU A 92 -27.86 -27.27 14.51
N ALA A 93 -28.01 -25.98 14.85
CA ALA A 93 -28.67 -25.55 16.07
C ALA A 93 -29.34 -24.18 15.88
N PRO A 94 -30.62 -24.12 15.48
CA PRO A 94 -31.32 -22.85 15.34
C PRO A 94 -31.51 -22.20 16.73
N GLY A 95 -30.74 -21.15 17.00
CA GLY A 95 -30.80 -20.39 18.25
C GLY A 95 -30.11 -19.03 18.17
N PRO A 96 -30.37 -18.10 19.11
CA PRO A 96 -29.84 -16.74 19.05
C PRO A 96 -28.31 -16.68 19.09
N VAL A 97 -27.67 -17.59 19.84
CA VAL A 97 -26.20 -17.70 19.89
C VAL A 97 -25.61 -18.13 18.55
N SER A 98 -26.26 -19.07 17.85
CA SER A 98 -25.84 -19.50 16.50
C SER A 98 -25.93 -18.35 15.50
N ALA A 99 -26.95 -17.48 15.63
CA ALA A 99 -27.13 -16.31 14.76
C ALA A 99 -26.04 -15.25 15.01
N LEU A 100 -25.65 -15.01 16.27
CA LEU A 100 -24.54 -14.10 16.59
C LEU A 100 -23.21 -14.62 16.01
N ILE A 101 -22.91 -15.91 16.19
CA ILE A 101 -21.69 -16.54 15.67
C ILE A 101 -21.69 -16.57 14.13
N ALA A 102 -22.82 -16.86 13.49
CA ALA A 102 -22.97 -16.78 12.04
C ALA A 102 -22.79 -15.35 11.51
N GLY A 103 -23.28 -14.34 12.24
CA GLY A 103 -23.06 -12.93 11.94
C GLY A 103 -21.59 -12.52 12.01
N LEU A 104 -20.85 -13.03 13.01
CA LEU A 104 -19.40 -12.86 13.09
C LEU A 104 -18.69 -13.55 11.92
N GLY A 105 -19.09 -14.77 11.55
CA GLY A 105 -18.56 -15.47 10.37
C GLY A 105 -18.81 -14.70 9.05
N PHE A 106 -19.99 -14.12 8.91
CA PHE A 106 -20.36 -13.29 7.76
C PHE A 106 -19.49 -12.03 7.65
N TRP A 107 -19.22 -11.33 8.75
CA TRP A 107 -18.33 -10.16 8.72
C TRP A 107 -16.87 -10.56 8.58
N ALA A 108 -16.44 -11.66 9.22
CA ALA A 108 -15.07 -12.17 9.12
C ALA A 108 -14.67 -12.51 7.68
N THR A 109 -15.55 -13.18 6.92
CA THR A 109 -15.31 -13.46 5.50
C THR A 109 -15.16 -12.18 4.69
N ARG A 110 -16.00 -11.17 4.91
CA ARG A 110 -15.94 -9.89 4.19
C ARG A 110 -14.68 -9.09 4.50
N PHE A 111 -14.26 -9.03 5.77
CA PHE A 111 -13.01 -8.39 6.15
C PHE A 111 -11.79 -9.14 5.58
N ALA A 112 -11.84 -10.48 5.49
CA ALA A 112 -10.80 -11.26 4.84
C ALA A 112 -10.65 -10.92 3.34
N VAL A 113 -11.77 -10.79 2.62
CA VAL A 113 -11.76 -10.35 1.20
C VAL A 113 -11.21 -8.93 1.06
N ALA A 114 -11.69 -8.00 1.87
CA ALA A 114 -11.25 -6.60 1.86
C ALA A 114 -9.74 -6.48 2.17
N GLY A 115 -9.28 -7.16 3.22
CA GLY A 115 -7.87 -7.21 3.60
C GLY A 115 -6.99 -7.86 2.54
N GLY A 116 -7.45 -8.94 1.91
CA GLY A 116 -6.73 -9.61 0.83
C GLY A 116 -6.57 -8.75 -0.42
N ALA A 117 -7.63 -8.06 -0.83
CA ALA A 117 -7.57 -7.09 -1.93
C ALA A 117 -6.63 -5.92 -1.61
N ALA A 118 -6.68 -5.39 -0.39
CA ALA A 118 -5.79 -4.33 0.07
C ALA A 118 -4.32 -4.79 0.12
N PHE A 119 -4.05 -6.00 0.60
CA PHE A 119 -2.70 -6.58 0.63
C PHE A 119 -2.15 -6.75 -0.80
N TRP A 120 -2.95 -7.28 -1.72
CA TRP A 120 -2.57 -7.39 -3.13
C TRP A 120 -2.24 -6.01 -3.73
N PHE A 121 -3.05 -4.99 -3.44
CA PHE A 121 -2.82 -3.63 -3.91
C PHE A 121 -1.50 -3.06 -3.36
N LEU A 122 -1.26 -3.18 -2.06
CA LEU A 122 -0.06 -2.65 -1.40
C LEU A 122 1.23 -3.34 -1.88
N MET A 123 1.20 -4.65 -2.10
CA MET A 123 2.37 -5.40 -2.56
C MET A 123 2.68 -5.18 -4.05
N THR A 124 1.67 -4.85 -4.85
CA THR A 124 1.82 -4.71 -6.31
C THR A 124 1.92 -3.28 -6.80
N THR A 125 1.77 -2.29 -5.92
CA THR A 125 1.75 -0.87 -6.29
C THR A 125 2.89 -0.13 -5.60
N SER A 126 3.78 0.47 -6.39
CA SER A 126 4.86 1.29 -5.84
C SER A 126 4.33 2.66 -5.36
N THR A 127 5.02 3.29 -4.39
CA THR A 127 4.67 4.64 -3.90
C THR A 127 4.70 5.70 -5.01
N GLY A 128 5.59 5.53 -6.00
CA GLY A 128 5.66 6.36 -7.21
C GLY A 128 4.47 6.18 -8.15
N GLU A 129 3.98 4.95 -8.31
CA GLU A 129 2.79 4.63 -9.09
C GLU A 129 1.50 5.17 -8.46
N LEU A 130 1.38 5.06 -7.13
CA LEU A 130 0.24 5.57 -6.37
C LEU A 130 0.15 7.11 -6.47
N SER A 131 1.28 7.81 -6.29
CA SER A 131 1.32 9.27 -6.43
C SER A 131 0.96 9.74 -7.85
N ALA A 132 1.42 9.02 -8.88
CA ALA A 132 1.06 9.31 -10.26
C ALA A 132 -0.43 9.08 -10.55
N ALA A 133 -1.04 8.06 -9.92
CA ALA A 133 -2.48 7.82 -10.01
C ALA A 133 -3.28 8.98 -9.40
N LEU A 134 -2.87 9.46 -8.23
CA LEU A 134 -3.52 10.56 -7.51
C LEU A 134 -3.41 11.89 -8.24
N ASP A 135 -2.27 12.18 -8.89
CA ASP A 135 -2.10 13.37 -9.74
C ASP A 135 -3.07 13.37 -10.93
N ARG A 136 -3.33 12.20 -11.52
CA ARG A 136 -4.25 12.05 -12.66
C ARG A 136 -5.73 12.00 -12.29
N LEU A 137 -6.06 11.67 -11.04
CA LEU A 137 -7.44 11.71 -10.50
C LEU A 137 -8.01 13.13 -10.37
N ARG A 138 -7.29 14.16 -10.85
CA ARG A 138 -7.68 15.59 -10.81
C ARG A 138 -7.89 16.11 -9.38
N VAL A 139 -7.21 15.50 -8.40
CA VAL A 139 -7.10 16.06 -7.05
C VAL A 139 -6.35 17.40 -7.14
N PRO A 140 -6.74 18.43 -6.36
CA PRO A 140 -6.05 19.71 -6.35
C PRO A 140 -4.55 19.53 -6.15
N ARG A 141 -3.75 20.16 -7.02
CA ARG A 141 -2.28 20.01 -7.03
C ARG A 141 -1.62 20.47 -5.73
N VAL A 142 -2.28 21.34 -4.99
CA VAL A 142 -1.90 21.78 -3.64
C VAL A 142 -1.78 20.59 -2.68
N ILE A 143 -2.55 19.52 -2.92
CA ILE A 143 -2.54 18.30 -2.10
C ILE A 143 -1.60 17.24 -2.71
N VAL A 144 -1.62 17.08 -4.03
CA VAL A 144 -0.86 16.01 -4.72
C VAL A 144 0.65 16.18 -4.55
N ILE A 145 1.17 17.40 -4.64
CA ILE A 145 2.61 17.66 -4.58
C ILE A 145 3.17 17.31 -3.19
N PRO A 146 2.64 17.86 -2.08
CA PRO A 146 3.08 17.46 -0.74
C PRO A 146 2.89 15.97 -0.48
N LEU A 147 1.76 15.39 -0.90
CA LEU A 147 1.50 13.96 -0.72
C LEU A 147 2.56 13.09 -1.40
N THR A 148 2.95 13.43 -2.63
CA THR A 148 3.99 12.70 -3.37
C THR A 148 5.34 12.79 -2.67
N VAL A 149 5.67 13.98 -2.14
CA VAL A 149 6.87 14.20 -1.34
C VAL A 149 6.83 13.33 -0.07
N MET A 150 5.72 13.37 0.68
CA MET A 150 5.55 12.59 1.91
C MET A 150 5.72 11.09 1.66
N LEU A 151 5.11 10.55 0.59
CA LEU A 151 5.21 9.13 0.24
C LEU A 151 6.65 8.68 -0.10
N ARG A 152 7.47 9.58 -0.64
CA ARG A 152 8.90 9.31 -0.92
C ARG A 152 9.81 9.64 0.26
N PHE A 153 9.34 10.49 1.17
CA PHE A 153 10.06 10.87 2.38
C PHE A 153 9.92 9.81 3.47
N ILE A 154 8.78 9.13 3.60
CA ILE A 154 8.58 8.04 4.58
C ILE A 154 9.71 6.97 4.52
N PRO A 155 10.08 6.41 3.35
CA PRO A 155 11.21 5.49 3.26
C PRO A 155 12.53 6.08 3.76
N LEU A 156 12.76 7.37 3.51
CA LEU A 156 13.94 8.09 3.97
C LEU A 156 13.94 8.22 5.50
N VAL A 157 12.82 8.61 6.11
CA VAL A 157 12.69 8.69 7.59
C VAL A 157 12.97 7.34 8.24
N VAL A 158 12.46 6.26 7.64
CA VAL A 158 12.68 4.90 8.16
C VAL A 158 14.15 4.51 8.06
N ALA A 159 14.84 4.86 6.97
CA ALA A 159 16.28 4.63 6.83
C ALA A 159 17.09 5.44 7.85
N GLU A 160 16.73 6.71 8.05
CA GLU A 160 17.38 7.59 9.04
C GLU A 160 17.18 7.05 10.46
N LEU A 161 15.96 6.67 10.81
CA LEU A 161 15.66 6.07 12.11
C LEU A 161 16.46 4.78 12.33
N ARG A 162 16.59 3.92 11.31
CA ARG A 162 17.42 2.71 11.38
C ARG A 162 18.88 3.05 11.61
N ALA A 163 19.43 4.02 10.88
CA ALA A 163 20.81 4.48 11.06
C ALA A 163 21.06 5.04 12.47
N ILE A 164 20.12 5.83 13.01
CA ILE A 164 20.16 6.33 14.38
C ILE A 164 20.13 5.17 15.38
N VAL A 165 19.23 4.20 15.19
CA VAL A 165 19.14 3.01 16.06
C VAL A 165 20.44 2.21 16.01
N ASP A 166 21.03 2.02 14.83
CA ASP A 166 22.29 1.31 14.68
C ASP A 166 23.47 2.08 15.30
N ALA A 167 23.50 3.40 15.19
CA ALA A 167 24.48 4.25 15.89
C ALA A 167 24.33 4.17 17.42
N MET A 168 23.11 4.11 17.94
CA MET A 168 22.85 3.93 19.37
C MET A 168 23.29 2.55 19.88
N ARG A 169 23.18 1.51 19.04
CA ARG A 169 23.71 0.17 19.34
C ARG A 169 25.23 0.19 19.45
N VAL A 170 25.92 0.86 18.52
CA VAL A 170 27.39 1.01 18.55
C VAL A 170 27.85 1.80 19.77
N ARG A 171 27.11 2.84 20.17
CA ARG A 171 27.42 3.65 21.37
C ARG A 171 27.12 2.93 22.69
N GLY A 172 26.59 1.70 22.67
CA GLY A 172 26.30 0.93 23.87
C GLY A 172 25.11 1.44 24.70
N VAL A 173 24.36 2.44 24.21
CA VAL A 173 23.16 2.98 24.89
C VAL A 173 22.03 1.95 24.86
N ILE A 174 21.98 1.11 23.82
CA ILE A 174 20.99 0.02 23.66
C ILE A 174 21.73 -1.23 23.13
N PRO A 175 22.29 -2.08 24.02
CA PRO A 175 23.14 -3.21 23.61
C PRO A 175 22.41 -4.34 22.88
N SER A 176 21.09 -4.47 23.03
CA SER A 176 20.30 -5.53 22.38
C SER A 176 18.90 -5.06 21.99
N GLY A 177 18.33 -5.69 20.95
CA GLY A 177 16.94 -5.45 20.55
C GLY A 177 15.92 -5.73 21.66
N GLY A 178 16.27 -6.55 22.67
CA GLY A 178 15.43 -6.81 23.85
C GLY A 178 15.50 -5.71 24.92
N SER A 179 16.61 -4.97 25.01
CA SER A 179 16.74 -3.80 25.91
C SER A 179 15.83 -2.65 25.47
N LEU A 180 15.61 -2.51 24.15
CA LEU A 180 14.67 -1.55 23.57
C LEU A 180 13.22 -1.77 24.07
N MET A 181 12.83 -3.03 24.26
CA MET A 181 11.50 -3.39 24.78
C MET A 181 11.38 -3.25 26.31
N ARG A 182 12.50 -3.26 27.05
CA ARG A 182 12.51 -3.10 28.51
C ARG A 182 12.27 -1.65 28.95
N HIS A 183 12.76 -0.66 28.18
CA HIS A 183 12.54 0.76 28.46
C HIS A 183 12.20 1.56 27.19
N PRO A 184 10.99 1.37 26.62
CA PRO A 184 10.60 1.99 25.35
C PRO A 184 10.60 3.53 25.41
N VAL A 185 10.28 4.10 26.57
CA VAL A 185 10.21 5.57 26.75
C VAL A 185 11.59 6.22 26.63
N LYS A 186 12.58 5.72 27.36
CA LYS A 186 13.96 6.26 27.31
C LYS A 186 14.57 6.07 25.93
N ALA A 187 14.37 4.91 25.32
CA ALA A 187 14.88 4.66 23.97
C ALA A 187 14.24 5.57 22.92
N ALA A 188 12.93 5.87 23.04
CA ALA A 188 12.25 6.82 22.18
C ALA A 188 12.83 8.23 22.34
N GLU A 189 13.06 8.69 23.57
CA GLU A 189 13.64 10.02 23.83
C GLU A 189 15.02 10.17 23.15
N TYR A 190 15.90 9.18 23.30
CA TYR A 190 17.22 9.18 22.66
C TYR A 190 17.18 9.06 21.13
N ALA A 191 16.18 8.38 20.57
CA ALA A 191 16.02 8.23 19.12
C ALA A 191 15.36 9.47 18.48
N VAL A 192 14.35 10.02 19.14
CA VAL A 192 13.48 11.08 18.59
C VAL A 192 14.20 12.42 18.55
N MET A 193 14.99 12.77 19.57
CA MET A 193 15.72 14.04 19.59
C MET A 193 16.67 14.23 18.37
N PRO A 194 17.59 13.28 18.06
CA PRO A 194 18.42 13.38 16.86
C PRO A 194 17.61 13.25 15.57
N LEU A 195 16.54 12.44 15.57
CA LEU A 195 15.67 12.30 14.40
C LEU A 195 15.00 13.63 14.04
N ILE A 196 14.43 14.35 15.00
CA ILE A 196 13.81 15.66 14.76
C ILE A 196 14.84 16.63 14.16
N ALA A 197 16.05 16.67 14.73
CA ALA A 197 17.12 17.54 14.23
C ALA A 197 17.58 17.19 12.81
N ALA A 198 17.63 15.91 12.44
CA ALA A 198 17.93 15.46 11.09
C ALA A 198 16.80 15.82 10.11
N MET A 199 15.55 15.63 10.53
CA MET A 199 14.36 15.88 9.73
C MET A 199 14.13 17.37 9.43
N MET A 200 14.43 18.27 10.38
CA MET A 200 14.41 19.71 10.14
C MET A 200 15.39 20.09 9.03
N ARG A 201 16.65 19.63 9.11
CA ARG A 201 17.66 19.86 8.07
C ARG A 201 17.25 19.34 6.71
N MET A 202 16.75 18.10 6.63
CA MET A 202 16.26 17.52 5.37
C MET A 202 15.12 18.33 4.76
N THR A 203 14.26 18.91 5.59
CA THR A 203 13.12 19.72 5.15
C THR A 203 13.59 21.07 4.59
N ASP A 204 14.56 21.70 5.23
CA ASP A 204 15.16 22.95 4.75
C ASP A 204 15.88 22.74 3.42
N ASP A 205 16.68 21.68 3.30
CA ASP A 205 17.37 21.30 2.06
C ASP A 205 16.38 21.01 0.93
N LEU A 206 15.30 20.28 1.24
CA LEU A 206 14.24 19.98 0.28
C LEU A 206 13.50 21.24 -0.16
N SER A 207 13.22 22.15 0.76
CA SER A 207 12.54 23.41 0.47
C SER A 207 13.40 24.33 -0.39
N ALA A 208 14.68 24.46 -0.06
CA ALA A 208 15.65 25.20 -0.87
C ALA A 208 15.78 24.60 -2.28
N SER A 209 15.97 23.27 -2.38
CA SER A 209 16.03 22.56 -3.66
C SER A 209 14.75 22.71 -4.49
N ALA A 210 13.59 22.69 -3.82
CA ALA A 210 12.30 22.87 -4.46
C ALA A 210 12.16 24.28 -5.07
N LEU A 211 12.53 25.32 -4.32
CA LEU A 211 12.50 26.70 -4.79
C LEU A 211 13.46 26.91 -5.97
N LEU A 212 14.68 26.37 -5.92
CA LEU A 212 15.66 26.41 -7.02
C LEU A 212 15.14 25.69 -8.28
N ARG A 213 14.39 24.59 -8.13
CA ARG A 213 13.71 23.87 -9.23
C ARG A 213 12.43 24.56 -9.70
N GLY A 214 12.13 25.75 -9.20
CA GLY A 214 11.00 26.58 -9.60
C GLY A 214 9.64 26.09 -9.08
N LEU A 215 9.58 25.36 -7.96
CA LEU A 215 8.30 24.92 -7.35
C LEU A 215 7.38 26.09 -6.95
N GLY A 216 7.92 27.28 -6.69
CA GLY A 216 7.15 28.50 -6.40
C GLY A 216 6.59 29.26 -7.62
N ARG A 217 6.88 28.84 -8.85
CA ARG A 217 6.41 29.57 -10.05
C ARG A 217 4.90 29.35 -10.27
N PRO A 218 4.08 30.41 -10.44
CA PRO A 218 2.65 30.25 -10.69
C PRO A 218 2.43 29.41 -11.95
N VAL A 219 1.64 28.34 -11.79
CA VAL A 219 1.39 27.38 -12.86
C VAL A 219 0.43 27.99 -13.85
N ASN A 220 0.95 28.42 -15.00
CA ASN A 220 0.15 29.04 -16.04
C ASN A 220 -0.59 27.95 -16.85
N ARG A 221 -1.90 28.15 -17.13
CA ARG A 221 -2.79 27.15 -17.76
C ARG A 221 -2.30 26.70 -19.15
N ARG A 222 -1.49 27.54 -19.83
CA ARG A 222 -0.92 27.27 -21.18
C ARG A 222 0.31 26.36 -21.19
N ARG A 223 1.02 26.16 -20.06
CA ARG A 223 2.15 25.23 -19.95
C ARG A 223 2.08 24.46 -18.61
N PRO A 224 1.28 23.39 -18.52
CA PRO A 224 1.28 22.54 -17.35
C PRO A 224 2.65 21.86 -17.18
N ARG A 225 3.07 21.64 -15.93
CA ARG A 225 4.26 20.83 -15.61
C ARG A 225 4.14 19.46 -16.29
N THR A 226 5.21 19.04 -16.96
CA THR A 226 5.29 17.76 -17.66
C THR A 226 5.45 16.64 -16.63
N SER A 227 4.49 15.70 -16.61
CA SER A 227 4.63 14.48 -15.82
C SER A 227 5.55 13.51 -16.56
N VAL A 228 6.64 13.08 -15.91
CA VAL A 228 7.63 12.14 -16.46
C VAL A 228 7.05 10.72 -16.56
N ILE A 229 6.02 10.40 -15.77
CA ILE A 229 5.41 9.07 -15.74
C ILE A 229 4.36 8.98 -16.84
N ARG A 230 4.70 8.27 -17.93
CA ARG A 230 3.74 7.92 -18.98
C ARG A 230 2.94 6.69 -18.57
N LEU A 231 1.76 6.89 -17.96
CA LEU A 231 0.78 5.81 -17.79
C LEU A 231 0.21 5.41 -19.16
N GLY A 232 0.11 4.11 -19.42
CA GLY A 232 -0.37 3.59 -20.68
C GLY A 232 -1.21 2.35 -20.42
N PHE A 233 -2.42 2.34 -20.96
CA PHE A 233 -3.36 1.22 -20.86
C PHE A 233 -2.67 -0.08 -21.30
N SER A 234 -2.53 -1.04 -20.38
CA SER A 234 -2.05 -2.38 -20.69
C SER A 234 -3.24 -3.33 -20.90
N ARG A 235 -3.02 -4.46 -21.59
CA ARG A 235 -4.04 -5.52 -21.78
C ARG A 235 -4.54 -6.08 -20.44
N VAL A 236 -3.74 -5.99 -19.38
CA VAL A 236 -4.11 -6.37 -18.01
C VAL A 236 -5.19 -5.44 -17.45
N ASP A 237 -5.22 -4.17 -17.83
CA ASP A 237 -6.27 -3.22 -17.40
C ASP A 237 -7.63 -3.58 -17.99
N ALA A 238 -7.67 -4.10 -19.22
CA ALA A 238 -8.91 -4.56 -19.85
C ALA A 238 -9.51 -5.74 -19.08
N VAL A 239 -8.68 -6.71 -18.66
CA VAL A 239 -9.12 -7.84 -17.83
C VAL A 239 -9.68 -7.36 -16.50
N ILE A 240 -8.96 -6.48 -15.79
CA ILE A 240 -9.44 -5.93 -14.51
C ILE A 240 -10.76 -5.18 -14.69
N LEU A 241 -10.91 -4.39 -15.76
CA LEU A 241 -12.13 -3.64 -16.04
C LEU A 241 -13.31 -4.57 -16.34
N VAL A 242 -13.09 -5.66 -17.07
CA VAL A 242 -14.10 -6.71 -17.28
C VAL A 242 -14.53 -7.34 -15.96
N VAL A 243 -13.59 -7.63 -15.05
CA VAL A 243 -13.92 -8.16 -13.71
C VAL A 243 -14.72 -7.14 -12.89
N ILE A 244 -14.37 -5.85 -12.92
CA ILE A 244 -15.12 -4.78 -12.25
C ILE A 244 -16.56 -4.74 -12.78
N VAL A 245 -16.72 -4.72 -14.11
CA VAL A 245 -18.05 -4.67 -14.75
C VAL A 245 -18.85 -5.92 -14.41
N GLY A 246 -18.24 -7.11 -14.44
CA GLY A 246 -18.90 -8.36 -14.06
C GLY A 246 -19.37 -8.38 -12.60
N LEU A 247 -18.57 -7.86 -11.67
CA LEU A 247 -18.94 -7.78 -10.25
C LEU A 247 -20.03 -6.75 -9.99
N CYS A 248 -19.97 -5.59 -10.66
CA CYS A 248 -21.02 -4.58 -10.60
C CYS A 248 -22.33 -5.12 -11.19
N ALA A 249 -22.26 -5.81 -12.33
CA ALA A 249 -23.41 -6.45 -12.95
C ALA A 249 -24.01 -7.51 -12.02
N LEU A 250 -23.20 -8.38 -11.41
CA LEU A 250 -23.64 -9.38 -10.43
C LEU A 250 -24.33 -8.73 -9.22
N ARG A 251 -23.82 -7.59 -8.75
CA ARG A 251 -24.41 -6.85 -7.64
C ARG A 251 -25.76 -6.23 -8.02
N VAL A 252 -25.86 -5.63 -9.21
CA VAL A 252 -27.07 -4.95 -9.70
C VAL A 252 -28.12 -5.93 -10.17
N SER A 253 -27.71 -7.06 -10.76
CA SER A 253 -28.61 -8.09 -11.25
C SER A 253 -29.36 -8.79 -10.13
N GLY A 254 -28.97 -8.56 -8.87
CA GLY A 254 -29.72 -8.95 -7.67
C GLY A 254 -30.37 -10.31 -7.87
N TRP A 255 -29.61 -11.33 -8.27
CA TRP A 255 -30.16 -12.60 -8.71
C TRP A 255 -30.71 -13.31 -7.48
N GLU A 256 -31.93 -12.93 -7.11
CA GLU A 256 -32.76 -13.58 -6.12
C GLU A 256 -33.00 -14.98 -6.67
N TRP A 257 -32.24 -15.95 -6.18
CA TRP A 257 -32.61 -17.34 -6.38
C TRP A 257 -34.03 -17.48 -5.81
N PRO A 258 -35.02 -17.96 -6.60
CA PRO A 258 -36.32 -18.28 -6.04
C PRO A 258 -36.10 -19.29 -4.93
N ARG A 259 -36.64 -18.98 -3.76
CA ARG A 259 -36.53 -19.78 -2.54
C ARG A 259 -36.99 -21.21 -2.76
#